data_AF-A0A379FUL2-F1
#
_entry.id   AF-A0A379FUL2-F1
#
_cell.length_a   1.000
_cell.length_b   1.000
_cell.length_c   1.000
_cell.angle_alpha   90.00
_cell.angle_beta   90.00
_cell.angle_gamma   90.00
#
_symmetry.space_group_name_H-M   'P 1'
#
loop_
_entity.id
_entity.type
_entity.pdbx_description
1 polymer ?
#
loop_
_entity_poly.entity_id
_entity_poly.type
_entity_poly.pdbx_seq_one_letter_code
_entity_poly.pdbx_strand_id
1 'polypeptide(L)'
;MSQLTHLNASGEAHMVDVSAKAETVREARAEAYVTMNPATLTMIVDGSHHKGDVFATARIAGIQAAKKYLAAYPIMPPTAVNQS
;
A
#
# COMPACT_ATOMS: atom_id res chain seq x y z
N MET A 1 18.79 -2.43 22.78
CA MET A 1 18.36 -2.73 21.41
C MET A 1 16.84 -2.86 21.40
N SER A 2 16.14 -2.26 20.45
CA SER A 2 14.68 -2.43 20.32
C SER A 2 14.37 -3.85 19.85
N GLN A 3 13.54 -4.58 20.59
CA GLN A 3 13.10 -5.93 20.23
C GLN A 3 12.19 -5.87 18.98
N LEU A 4 12.44 -6.73 17.99
CA LEU A 4 11.59 -6.86 16.80
C LEU A 4 10.29 -7.55 17.18
N THR A 5 9.14 -6.87 17.01
CA THR A 5 7.85 -7.41 17.47
C THR A 5 7.25 -8.44 16.53
N HIS A 6 7.62 -8.47 15.25
CA HIS A 6 7.11 -9.44 14.29
C HIS A 6 7.88 -10.77 14.26
N LEU A 7 8.92 -10.93 15.09
CA LEU A 7 9.67 -12.17 15.23
C LEU A 7 9.43 -12.78 16.62
N ASN A 8 9.24 -14.10 16.68
CA ASN A 8 9.13 -14.82 17.95
C ASN A 8 10.53 -15.03 18.58
N ALA A 9 10.58 -15.67 19.75
CA ALA A 9 11.85 -15.94 20.46
C ALA A 9 12.82 -16.83 19.67
N SER A 10 12.32 -17.64 18.73
CA SER A 10 13.10 -18.47 17.82
C SER A 10 13.53 -17.73 16.54
N GLY A 11 13.12 -16.47 16.36
CA GLY A 11 13.40 -15.66 15.17
C GLY A 11 12.43 -15.89 14.00
N GLU A 12 11.34 -16.62 14.21
CA GLU A 12 10.34 -16.90 13.16
C GLU A 12 9.29 -15.80 13.08
N ALA A 13 8.77 -15.54 11.88
CA ALA A 13 7.75 -14.52 11.67
C ALA A 13 6.42 -14.93 12.32
N HIS A 14 5.78 -14.00 13.03
CA HIS A 14 4.43 -14.19 13.59
C HIS A 14 3.61 -12.91 13.53
N MET A 15 2.29 -13.07 13.59
CA MET A 15 1.34 -11.95 13.71
C MET A 15 1.29 -11.48 15.17
N VAL A 16 1.44 -10.18 15.39
CA VAL A 16 1.37 -9.58 16.72
C VAL A 16 -0.09 -9.44 17.13
N ASP A 17 -0.46 -9.94 18.32
CA ASP A 17 -1.77 -9.68 18.90
C ASP A 17 -1.88 -8.20 19.32
N VAL A 18 -2.92 -7.54 18.80
CA VAL A 18 -3.22 -6.12 19.06
C VAL A 18 -4.59 -5.92 19.70
N SER A 19 -5.28 -6.99 20.09
CA SER A 19 -6.65 -6.97 20.64
C SER A 19 -6.82 -6.08 21.87
N ALA A 20 -5.80 -5.98 22.72
CA ALA A 20 -5.82 -5.16 23.94
C ALA A 20 -5.55 -3.66 23.69
N LYS A 21 -5.23 -3.25 22.45
CA LYS A 21 -4.93 -1.84 22.13
C LYS A 21 -6.24 -1.07 21.92
N ALA A 22 -6.29 0.17 22.42
CA ALA A 22 -7.44 1.04 22.18
C ALA A 22 -7.60 1.39 20.70
N GLU A 23 -8.82 1.32 20.19
CA GLU A 23 -9.17 1.79 18.85
C GLU A 23 -9.00 3.31 18.76
N THR A 24 -8.34 3.75 17.69
CA THR A 24 -7.98 5.15 17.45
C THR A 24 -8.02 5.41 15.94
N VAL A 25 -8.33 6.64 15.54
CA VAL A 25 -8.18 7.05 14.14
C VAL A 25 -6.69 7.15 13.83
N ARG A 26 -6.25 6.47 12.77
CA ARG A 26 -4.86 6.42 12.35
C ARG A 26 -4.74 6.80 10.88
N GLU A 27 -3.73 7.59 10.57
CA GLU A 27 -3.43 8.03 9.21
C GLU A 27 -1.97 7.67 8.87
N ALA A 28 -1.74 7.27 7.62
CA ALA A 28 -0.42 7.03 7.07
C ALA A 28 -0.37 7.56 5.63
N ARG A 29 0.73 8.24 5.28
CA ARG A 29 0.98 8.78 3.94
C ARG A 29 2.25 8.18 3.35
N ALA A 30 2.19 7.79 2.08
CA ALA A 30 3.31 7.28 1.31
C ALA A 30 3.30 7.89 -0.10
N GLU A 31 4.47 7.93 -0.74
CA GLU A 31 4.64 8.40 -2.12
C GLU A 31 5.58 7.47 -2.89
N ALA A 32 5.47 7.49 -4.21
CA ALA A 32 6.30 6.70 -5.12
C ALA A 32 6.50 7.44 -6.43
N TYR A 33 7.61 7.12 -7.12
CA TYR A 33 7.97 7.70 -8.40
C TYR A 33 8.18 6.62 -9.45
N VAL A 34 7.74 6.89 -10.67
CA VAL A 34 8.01 6.06 -11.84
C VAL A 34 8.86 6.87 -12.80
N THR A 35 10.13 6.49 -12.94
CA THR A 35 11.03 7.13 -13.92
C THR A 35 10.75 6.56 -15.30
N MET A 36 10.66 7.43 -16.31
CA MET A 36 10.36 7.05 -17.69
C MET A 36 11.03 8.00 -18.68
N ASN A 37 11.00 7.63 -19.97
CA ASN A 37 11.47 8.49 -21.05
C ASN A 37 10.55 9.73 -21.18
N PRO A 38 11.08 10.94 -21.44
CA PRO A 38 10.27 12.12 -21.73
C PRO A 38 9.14 11.89 -22.74
N ALA A 39 9.38 11.15 -23.82
CA ALA A 39 8.35 10.86 -24.83
C ALA A 39 7.17 10.04 -24.27
N THR A 40 7.44 9.14 -23.32
CA THR A 40 6.39 8.37 -22.63
C THR A 40 5.53 9.29 -21.77
N LEU A 41 6.16 10.21 -21.02
CA LEU A 41 5.43 11.17 -20.19
C LEU A 41 4.53 12.06 -21.06
N THR A 42 5.03 12.57 -22.18
CA THR A 42 4.23 13.37 -23.13
C THR A 42 3.01 12.58 -23.61
N MET A 43 3.17 11.33 -24.05
CA MET A 43 2.04 10.50 -24.49
C MET A 43 0.98 10.29 -23.40
N ILE A 44 1.42 10.14 -22.13
CA ILE A 44 0.52 9.97 -20.99
C ILE A 44 -0.26 11.26 -20.72
N VAL A 45 0.44 12.40 -20.67
CA VAL A 45 -0.16 13.71 -20.39
C VAL A 45 -1.14 14.12 -21.50
N ASP A 46 -0.79 13.85 -22.76
CA ASP A 46 -1.64 14.18 -23.91
C ASP A 46 -2.79 13.19 -24.12
N GLY A 47 -2.86 12.12 -23.33
CA GLY A 47 -3.89 11.08 -23.46
C GLY A 47 -3.78 10.25 -24.75
N SER A 48 -2.64 10.30 -25.45
CA SER A 48 -2.41 9.61 -26.73
C SER A 48 -1.88 8.18 -26.57
N HIS A 49 -1.66 7.73 -25.34
CA HIS A 49 -1.21 6.36 -25.08
C HIS A 49 -2.27 5.34 -25.52
N HIS A 50 -1.87 4.32 -26.29
CA HIS A 50 -2.77 3.31 -26.87
C HIS A 50 -3.53 2.43 -25.85
N LYS A 51 -3.25 2.59 -24.55
CA LYS A 51 -3.91 1.88 -23.44
C LYS A 51 -4.99 2.74 -22.77
N GLY A 52 -5.20 3.96 -23.24
CA GLY A 52 -6.12 4.93 -22.65
C GLY A 52 -5.49 5.71 -21.48
N ASP A 53 -6.35 6.18 -20.57
CA ASP A 53 -5.97 7.02 -19.43
C ASP A 53 -5.18 6.22 -18.37
N VAL A 54 -3.87 6.44 -18.36
CA VAL A 54 -2.93 5.78 -17.46
C VAL A 54 -3.10 6.29 -16.02
N PHE A 55 -3.40 7.57 -15.80
CA PHE A 55 -3.54 8.14 -14.46
C PHE A 55 -4.82 7.68 -13.77
N ALA A 56 -5.95 7.66 -14.49
CA ALA A 56 -7.21 7.12 -13.96
C ALA A 56 -7.05 5.64 -13.57
N THR A 57 -6.43 4.85 -14.45
CA THR A 57 -6.15 3.43 -14.19
C THR A 57 -5.26 3.24 -12.95
N ALA A 58 -4.16 3.98 -12.86
CA ALA A 58 -3.23 3.91 -11.72
C ALA A 58 -3.91 4.30 -10.39
N ARG A 59 -4.80 5.30 -10.40
CA ARG A 59 -5.56 5.71 -9.21
C ARG A 59 -6.46 4.59 -8.70
N ILE A 60 -7.24 3.97 -9.59
CA ILE A 60 -8.13 2.86 -9.23
C ILE A 60 -7.31 1.67 -8.74
N ALA A 61 -6.23 1.32 -9.44
CA ALA A 61 -5.34 0.24 -9.04
C ALA A 61 -4.75 0.46 -7.64
N GLY A 62 -4.28 1.68 -7.33
CA GLY A 62 -3.74 2.05 -6.01
C GLY A 62 -4.78 1.94 -4.90
N ILE A 63 -6.00 2.42 -5.11
CA ILE A 63 -7.11 2.28 -4.16
C ILE A 63 -7.43 0.82 -3.87
N GLN A 64 -7.51 0.00 -4.93
CA GLN A 64 -7.81 -1.42 -4.79
C GLN A 64 -6.67 -2.17 -4.11
N ALA A 65 -5.41 -1.80 -4.39
CA ALA A 65 -4.24 -2.35 -3.74
C ALA A 65 -4.22 -2.04 -2.23
N ALA A 66 -4.51 -0.79 -1.83
CA ALA A 66 -4.57 -0.40 -0.43
C ALA A 66 -5.57 -1.25 0.38
N LYS A 67 -6.75 -1.50 -0.18
CA LYS A 67 -7.79 -2.33 0.46
C LYS A 67 -7.46 -3.81 0.50
N LYS A 68 -6.70 -4.32 -0.47
CA LYS A 68 -6.32 -5.74 -0.60
C LYS A 68 -4.96 -6.06 0.03
N TYR A 69 -4.23 -5.07 0.53
CA TYR A 69 -2.86 -5.21 1.02
C TYR A 69 -2.72 -6.34 2.05
N LEU A 70 -3.66 -6.46 2.99
CA LEU A 70 -3.60 -7.46 4.06
C LEU A 70 -3.57 -8.92 3.55
N ALA A 71 -4.21 -9.20 2.41
CA ALA A 71 -4.16 -10.52 1.79
C ALA A 71 -2.78 -10.86 1.22
N ALA A 72 -1.94 -9.85 0.93
CA ALA A 72 -0.59 -10.03 0.40
C ALA A 72 0.49 -10.16 1.49
N TYR A 73 0.20 -9.81 2.74
CA TYR A 73 1.17 -9.79 3.85
C TYR A 73 0.65 -10.58 5.06
N PRO A 74 1.01 -11.88 5.18
CA PRO A 74 0.40 -12.82 6.15
C PRO A 74 0.48 -12.44 7.63
N ILE A 75 1.41 -11.57 8.01
CA ILE A 75 1.66 -11.18 9.41
C ILE A 75 0.96 -9.87 9.83
N MET A 76 0.18 -9.26 8.93
CA MET A 76 -0.56 -8.03 9.22
C MET A 76 -1.93 -8.37 9.82
N PRO A 77 -2.34 -7.73 10.93
CA PRO A 77 -3.67 -7.94 11.49
C PRO A 77 -4.76 -7.37 10.55
N PRO A 78 -5.98 -7.94 10.56
CA PRO A 78 -7.11 -7.39 9.81
C PRO A 78 -7.40 -5.93 10.19
N THR A 79 -7.49 -5.03 9.21
CA THR A 79 -7.84 -3.61 9.42
C THR A 79 -8.74 -3.10 8.31
N ALA A 80 -9.76 -2.31 8.65
CA ALA A 80 -10.55 -1.59 7.67
C ALA A 80 -9.79 -0.34 7.17
N VAL A 81 -9.69 -0.18 5.85
CA VAL A 81 -9.14 1.04 5.23
C VAL A 81 -10.30 1.97 4.89
N ASN A 82 -10.42 3.06 5.63
CA ASN A 82 -11.39 4.13 5.36
C ASN A 82 -10.76 5.18 4.45
N GLN A 83 -11.56 5.73 3.53
CA GLN A 83 -11.15 6.87 2.70
C GLN A 83 -11.78 8.14 3.30
N SER A 84 -10.95 9.14 3.60
CA SER A 84 -11.38 10.51 3.89
C SER A 84 -11.66 11.28 2.61
#